data_AF-A0A2L2Z063-F1
#
_entry.id   AF-A0A2L2Z063-F1
#
_cell.length_a   1.000
_cell.length_b   1.000
_cell.length_c   1.000
_cell.angle_alpha   90.00
_cell.angle_beta   90.00
_cell.angle_gamma   90.00
#
_symmetry.space_group_name_H-M   'P 1'
#
loop_
_entity.id
_entity.type
_entity.pdbx_description
1 polymer ?
#
loop_
_entity_poly.entity_id
_entity_poly.type
_entity_poly.pdbx_seq_one_letter_code
_entity_poly.pdbx_strand_id
1 'polypeptide(L)' 'ESFRSIADRFDLTKSSLFRCLLKVSYILEKMAPNIITWPDPVVAESEFREIKGFPGIIGAIDGSHIAIKAPRKDPEKYYN' A
#
# COMPACT_ATOMS: atom_id res chain seq x y z
N GLU A 1 6.05 -17.01 -3.00
CA GLU A 1 7.39 -16.89 -2.41
C GLU A 1 7.36 -17.20 -0.92
N SER A 2 8.38 -17.88 -0.40
CA SER A 2 8.50 -18.18 1.03
C SER A 2 9.73 -17.47 1.62
N PHE A 3 9.71 -17.16 2.92
CA PHE A 3 10.89 -16.61 3.61
C PHE A 3 12.16 -17.44 3.40
N ARG A 4 12.01 -18.77 3.23
CA ARG A 4 13.13 -19.66 2.95
C ARG A 4 13.76 -19.40 1.58
N SER A 5 12.93 -19.32 0.54
CA SER A 5 13.39 -19.01 -0.84
C SER A 5 14.18 -17.70 -0.90
N ILE A 6 13.69 -16.67 -0.21
CA ILE A 6 14.35 -15.37 -0.14
C ILE A 6 15.66 -15.46 0.66
N ALA A 7 15.65 -16.15 1.80
CA ALA A 7 16.84 -16.34 2.62
C ALA A 7 17.95 -17.07 1.83
N ASP A 8 17.60 -18.14 1.13
CA ASP A 8 18.52 -18.90 0.28
C ASP A 8 19.05 -18.04 -0.89
N ARG A 9 18.19 -17.21 -1.52
CA ARG A 9 18.58 -16.31 -2.62
C ARG A 9 19.62 -15.27 -2.22
N PHE A 10 19.57 -14.79 -0.98
CA PHE A 10 20.46 -13.73 -0.48
C PHE A 10 21.56 -14.26 0.44
N ASP A 11 21.70 -15.59 0.57
CA ASP A 11 22.63 -16.25 1.50
C ASP A 11 22.49 -15.73 2.94
N LEU A 12 21.24 -15.61 3.40
CA LEU A 12 20.90 -15.15 4.73
C LEU A 12 20.30 -16.28 5.56
N THR A 13 20.54 -16.23 6.87
CA THR A 13 19.71 -17.01 7.78
C THR A 13 18.28 -16.44 7.83
N LYS A 14 17.28 -17.28 8.07
CA LYS A 14 15.88 -16.84 8.24
C LYS A 14 15.72 -15.74 9.29
N SER A 15 16.49 -15.81 10.38
CA SER A 15 16.47 -14.80 11.45
C SER A 15 17.05 -13.47 10.99
N SER A 16 18.10 -13.46 10.17
CA SER A 16 18.66 -12.24 9.60
C SER A 16 17.70 -11.60 8.58
N LEU A 17 17.10 -12.40 7.70
CA LEU A 17 16.07 -11.91 6.79
C LEU A 17 14.89 -11.28 7.54
N PHE A 18 14.39 -11.94 8.59
CA PHE A 18 13.29 -11.43 9.40
C PHE A 18 13.63 -10.10 10.08
N ARG A 19 14.85 -9.97 10.63
CA ARG A 19 15.34 -8.70 11.20
C ARG A 19 15.42 -7.60 10.13
N CYS A 20 15.91 -7.90 8.94
CA CYS A 20 15.94 -6.95 7.83
C CYS A 20 14.53 -6.48 7.45
N LEU A 21 13.58 -7.41 7.31
CA LEU A 21 12.20 -7.08 6.98
C LEU A 21 11.59 -6.13 8.02
N LEU A 22 11.66 -6.47 9.31
CA LEU A 22 11.10 -5.63 10.38
C LEU A 22 11.75 -4.25 10.40
N LYS A 23 13.08 -4.18 10.23
CA LYS A 23 13.81 -2.91 10.19
C LYS A 23 13.34 -2.02 9.04
N VAL A 24 13.20 -2.58 7.84
CA VAL A 24 12.74 -1.84 6.66
C VAL A 24 11.29 -1.39 6.86
N SER A 25 10.40 -2.29 7.29
CA SER A 25 8.99 -1.94 7.55
C SER A 25 8.86 -0.81 8.57
N TYR A 26 9.64 -0.85 9.65
CA TYR A 26 9.64 0.21 10.67
C TYR A 26 10.11 1.56 10.10
N ILE A 27 11.18 1.57 9.28
CA ILE A 27 11.67 2.80 8.65
C ILE A 27 10.60 3.36 7.71
N LEU A 28 9.99 2.51 6.88
CA LEU A 28 8.91 2.91 5.97
C LEU A 28 7.71 3.47 6.74
N GLU A 29 7.31 2.82 7.83
CA GLU A 29 6.24 3.30 8.72
C GLU A 29 6.56 4.70 9.27
N LYS A 30 7.79 4.96 9.70
CA LYS A 30 8.20 6.29 10.18
C LYS A 30 8.26 7.34 9.08
N MET A 31 8.54 6.95 7.85
CA MET A 31 8.56 7.85 6.69
C MET A 31 7.17 8.10 6.11
N ALA A 32 6.23 7.18 6.30
CA ALA A 32 4.91 7.21 5.69
C ALA A 32 4.15 8.54 5.89
N PRO A 33 4.12 9.17 7.08
CA PRO A 33 3.41 10.44 7.28
C PRO A 33 3.96 11.61 6.44
N ASN A 34 5.22 11.55 6.02
CA ASN A 34 5.86 12.61 5.24
C ASN A 34 5.65 12.44 3.73
N ILE A 35 5.29 11.23 3.29
CA ILE A 35 5.15 10.87 1.87
C ILE A 35 3.68 10.69 1.52
N ILE A 36 2.91 10.06 2.41
CA ILE A 36 1.48 9.80 2.28
C ILE A 36 0.75 10.95 2.98
N THR A 37 0.74 12.10 2.32
CA THR A 37 0.05 13.31 2.80
C THR A 37 -1.21 13.56 1.99
N TRP A 38 -2.25 14.07 2.64
CA TRP A 38 -3.44 14.55 1.96
C TRP A 38 -3.29 16.04 1.63
N PRO A 39 -3.71 16.49 0.42
CA PRO A 39 -3.78 17.91 0.12
C PRO A 39 -4.83 18.60 0.99
N ASP A 40 -4.79 19.93 1.02
CA ASP A 40 -5.90 20.69 1.60
C ASP A 40 -7.20 20.36 0.84
N PRO A 41 -8.28 19.93 1.52
CA PRO A 41 -9.50 19.48 0.85
C PRO A 41 -10.18 20.57 0.01
N VAL A 42 -10.06 21.84 0.39
CA VAL A 42 -10.64 22.97 -0.34
C VAL A 42 -9.86 23.22 -1.63
N VAL A 43 -8.53 23.20 -1.54
CA VAL A 43 -7.66 23.32 -2.72
C VAL A 43 -7.92 22.16 -3.68
N ALA A 44 -7.90 20.92 -3.19
CA ALA A 44 -8.11 19.74 -4.00
C ALA A 44 -9.50 19.76 -4.68
N GLU A 45 -10.57 20.12 -3.96
CA GLU A 45 -11.91 20.24 -4.56
C GLU A 45 -11.94 21.23 -5.71
N SER A 46 -11.31 22.40 -5.52
CA SER A 46 -11.26 23.42 -6.56
C SER A 46 -10.52 22.93 -7.81
N GLU A 47 -9.37 22.28 -7.64
CA GLU A 47 -8.56 21.76 -8.75
C GLU A 47 -9.31 20.65 -9.51
N PHE A 48 -9.90 19.67 -8.81
CA PHE A 48 -10.65 18.59 -9.47
C PHE A 48 -11.92 19.10 -10.17
N ARG A 49 -12.58 20.10 -9.57
CA ARG A 49 -13.75 20.74 -10.16
C ARG A 49 -13.40 21.52 -11.42
N GLU A 50 -12.23 22.14 -11.50
CA GLU A 50 -11.77 22.79 -12.74
C GLU A 50 -11.55 21.80 -13.89
N ILE A 51 -11.10 20.57 -13.60
CA ILE A 51 -10.81 19.56 -14.65
C ILE A 51 -12.10 19.05 -15.32
N LYS A 52 -13.16 18.75 -14.55
CA LYS A 52 -14.39 18.08 -15.05
C LYS A 52 -15.72 18.66 -14.57
N GLY A 53 -15.72 19.68 -13.72
CA GLY A 53 -16.93 20.29 -13.17
C GLY A 53 -17.67 19.46 -12.12
N PHE A 54 -17.14 18.28 -11.76
CA PHE A 54 -17.77 17.40 -10.79
C PHE A 54 -17.41 17.83 -9.36
N PRO A 55 -18.38 18.23 -8.52
CA PRO A 55 -18.11 18.80 -7.21
C PRO A 55 -17.74 17.75 -6.16
N GLY A 56 -17.01 18.18 -5.13
CA GLY A 56 -16.75 17.38 -3.93
C GLY A 56 -15.65 16.31 -4.05
N ILE A 57 -14.84 16.34 -5.14
CA ILE A 57 -13.69 15.44 -5.28
C ILE A 57 -12.48 16.07 -4.58
N ILE A 58 -12.00 15.45 -3.50
CA ILE A 58 -10.86 15.97 -2.72
C ILE A 58 -9.54 15.22 -3.01
N GLY A 59 -9.53 14.35 -4.03
CA GLY A 59 -8.40 13.50 -4.36
C GLY A 59 -8.79 12.33 -5.25
N ALA A 60 -7.79 11.69 -5.85
CA ALA A 60 -7.93 10.42 -6.57
C ALA A 60 -6.96 9.41 -5.98
N ILE A 61 -7.44 8.20 -5.71
CA ILE A 61 -6.60 7.07 -5.31
C ILE A 61 -6.52 6.16 -6.53
N ASP A 62 -5.36 6.14 -7.18
CA ASP A 62 -5.07 5.10 -8.15
C ASP A 62 -4.60 3.84 -7.42
N GLY A 63 -4.99 2.69 -7.93
CA GLY A 63 -4.71 1.40 -7.33
C GLY A 63 -4.41 0.39 -8.41
N SER A 64 -3.33 -0.36 -8.24
CA SER A 64 -3.15 -1.59 -8.99
C SER A 64 -3.93 -2.70 -8.33
N HIS A 65 -4.69 -3.46 -9.11
CA HIS A 65 -5.35 -4.64 -8.61
C HIS A 65 -4.30 -5.70 -8.22
N ILE A 66 -4.13 -5.92 -6.91
CA ILE A 66 -3.25 -6.97 -6.38
C ILE A 66 -4.09 -8.21 -6.15
N ALA A 67 -3.90 -9.21 -7.01
CA ALA A 67 -4.58 -10.49 -6.86
C ALA A 67 -4.25 -11.11 -5.50
N ILE A 68 -5.26 -11.29 -4.66
CA ILE A 68 -5.13 -12.01 -3.38
C ILE A 68 -5.78 -13.38 -3.48
N LYS A 69 -5.50 -14.24 -2.51
CA LYS A 69 -6.25 -15.49 -2.37
C LYS A 69 -7.58 -15.18 -1.69
N ALA A 70 -8.65 -15.85 -2.12
CA ALA A 70 -9.94 -15.75 -1.45
C ALA A 70 -9.77 -16.00 0.06
N PRO A 71 -10.36 -15.14 0.91
CA PRO A 71 -10.31 -15.32 2.35
C PRO A 71 -10.95 -16.66 2.74
N ARG A 72 -10.46 -17.26 3.84
CA ARG A 72 -11.01 -18.52 4.34
C ARG A 72 -12.45 -18.39 4.87
N LYS A 73 -12.78 -17.19 5.35
CA LYS A 73 -14.11 -16.85 5.86
C LYS A 73 -14.84 -16.10 4.75
N ASP A 74 -16.07 -16.54 4.45
CA ASP A 74 -16.96 -15.98 3.45
C ASP A 74 -16.30 -15.82 2.05
N PRO A 75 -15.71 -16.89 1.47
CA PRO A 75 -15.03 -16.83 0.16
C PRO A 75 -15.95 -16.39 -0.98
N GLU A 76 -17.25 -16.57 -0.85
CA GLU A 76 -18.26 -16.14 -1.82
C GLU A 76 -18.42 -14.61 -1.90
N LYS A 77 -17.98 -13.87 -0.87
CA LYS A 77 -17.98 -12.40 -0.88
C LYS A 77 -16.76 -11.82 -1.59
N TYR A 78 -15.79 -12.67 -1.94
CA TYR A 78 -14.56 -12.25 -2.55
C TYR A 78 -14.68 -12.19 -4.08
N TYR A 79 -14.37 -11.01 -4.63
CA TYR A 79 -14.23 -10.77 -6.06
C TYR A 79 -12.79 -10.28 -6.32
N ASN A 80 -12.16 -10.87 -7.33
CA ASN A 80 -10.82 -10.54 -7.82
C ASN A 80 -10.97 -10.10 -9.27
#